data_AF-A0A7Y5KV17-F1
#
_entry.id   AF-A0A7Y5KV17-F1
#
_cell.length_a   1.000
_cell.length_b   1.000
_cell.length_c   1.000
_cell.angle_alpha   90.00
_cell.angle_beta   90.00
_cell.angle_gamma   90.00
#
_symmetry.space_group_name_H-M   'P 1'
#
loop_
_entity.id
_entity.type
_entity.pdbx_description
1 polymer ?
#
loop_
_entity_poly.entity_id
_entity_poly.type
_entity_poly.pdbx_seq_one_letter_code
_entity_poly.pdbx_strand_id
1 'polypeptide(L)'
;MRSFAGIGLAACLLAFACDDTTEPDGAPNGGGGSSSNAPPNGGGGNASTGGSDGTGGTPSTSDGGGGSEPVCSIPTTPCTDTAECCEGYTCGETSLGQVCCGETGAACNTPNGEDCCGALLCINGTCGLPPEPCESPCKQPPALVIEKQRLANIGGSFLGICGDANHTYGYHLPAALLPGDDYSMEGAANDPVCEWYASAIDIGMDWPVSRDWLAWLIESIRNDDIQGVAEVIGSYDGVDVRYWSDSAGWDQNGIPYQGDGHDSWTHVSIYRSTALEDHGILAGWTANAGP
;
A
#
# COMPACT_ATOMS: atom_id res chain seq x y z
N MET A 1 60.26 -3.48 -24.98
CA MET A 1 59.31 -2.97 -26.00
C MET A 1 58.51 -4.13 -26.56
N ARG A 2 57.27 -4.31 -26.10
CA ARG A 2 56.15 -4.90 -26.84
C ARG A 2 54.89 -4.59 -26.03
N SER A 3 54.10 -3.72 -26.63
CA SER A 3 52.86 -3.15 -26.12
C SER A 3 51.75 -4.19 -26.27
N PHE A 4 50.92 -4.36 -25.24
CA PHE A 4 49.60 -4.98 -25.36
C PHE A 4 48.57 -3.94 -24.92
N ALA A 5 47.87 -3.40 -25.91
CA ALA A 5 46.64 -2.67 -25.73
C ALA A 5 45.52 -3.69 -25.45
N GLY A 6 44.88 -3.56 -24.29
CA GLY A 6 43.75 -4.38 -23.86
C GLY A 6 42.54 -3.48 -23.59
N ILE A 7 41.65 -3.49 -24.57
CA ILE A 7 40.27 -3.00 -24.65
C ILE A 7 39.60 -2.90 -23.25
N GLY A 8 39.31 -1.67 -22.82
CA GLY A 8 38.45 -1.39 -21.68
C GLY A 8 37.00 -1.65 -22.05
N LEU A 9 36.41 -2.66 -21.41
CA LEU A 9 35.00 -3.04 -21.52
C LEU A 9 34.16 -1.89 -20.93
N ALA A 10 33.41 -1.19 -21.78
CA ALA A 10 32.35 -0.31 -21.33
C ALA A 10 31.24 -1.19 -20.74
N ALA A 11 31.03 -1.09 -19.43
CA ALA A 11 29.88 -1.69 -18.77
C ALA A 11 28.62 -1.00 -19.31
N CYS A 12 27.88 -1.74 -20.12
CA CYS A 12 26.56 -1.35 -20.60
C CYS A 12 25.62 -1.36 -19.39
N LEU A 13 25.19 -0.16 -18.96
CA LEU A 13 24.12 0.04 -18.01
C LEU A 13 22.83 -0.49 -18.68
N LEU A 14 22.51 -1.76 -18.45
CA LEU A 14 21.24 -2.33 -18.84
C LEU A 14 20.17 -1.72 -17.92
N ALA A 15 19.45 -0.74 -18.43
CA ALA A 15 18.20 -0.27 -17.87
C ALA A 15 17.22 -1.46 -17.84
N PHE A 16 17.13 -2.12 -16.69
CA PHE A 16 16.04 -3.02 -16.37
C PHE A 16 14.82 -2.14 -16.09
N ALA A 17 14.12 -1.74 -17.15
CA ALA A 17 12.77 -1.25 -17.02
C ALA A 17 11.93 -2.37 -16.40
N CYS A 18 11.25 -2.07 -15.31
CA CYS A 18 10.21 -2.93 -14.76
C CYS A 18 9.16 -3.07 -15.87
N ASP A 19 9.05 -4.27 -16.43
CA ASP A 19 8.17 -4.57 -17.55
C ASP A 19 6.72 -4.55 -17.04
N ASP A 20 6.13 -3.36 -16.95
CA ASP A 20 4.69 -3.16 -16.78
C ASP A 20 4.04 -3.31 -18.17
N THR A 21 3.98 -4.55 -18.65
CA THR A 21 3.35 -4.80 -19.95
C THR A 21 1.85 -4.49 -19.85
N THR A 22 1.46 -3.47 -20.60
CA THR A 22 0.11 -3.08 -21.08
C THR A 22 -0.66 -2.02 -20.28
N GLU A 23 -0.23 -0.76 -20.36
CA GLU A 23 -1.11 0.42 -20.25
C GLU A 23 -0.76 1.40 -21.42
N PRO A 24 -1.74 2.10 -22.03
CA PRO A 24 -1.51 2.91 -23.22
C PRO A 24 -0.78 4.23 -22.91
N ASP A 25 0.35 4.43 -23.58
CA ASP A 25 1.19 5.63 -23.56
C ASP A 25 0.40 6.94 -23.61
N GLY A 26 0.51 7.77 -22.57
CA GLY A 26 -0.24 9.01 -22.50
C GLY A 26 0.10 10.01 -21.40
N ALA A 27 1.37 10.16 -20.97
CA ALA A 27 1.78 11.28 -20.13
C ALA A 27 3.02 12.00 -20.70
N PRO A 28 3.05 13.35 -20.72
CA PRO A 28 4.15 14.13 -21.29
C PRO A 28 5.38 14.12 -20.39
N ASN A 29 6.51 13.88 -21.04
CA ASN A 29 7.86 13.79 -20.48
C ASN A 29 8.34 15.16 -19.97
N GLY A 30 8.25 15.40 -18.67
CA GLY A 30 8.82 16.57 -17.99
C GLY A 30 10.14 16.21 -17.31
N GLY A 31 11.26 16.44 -18.00
CA GLY A 31 12.59 16.27 -17.41
C GLY A 31 12.91 17.38 -16.40
N GLY A 32 13.20 17.01 -15.16
CA GLY A 32 13.62 17.91 -14.08
C GLY A 32 14.62 17.22 -13.15
N GLY A 33 15.70 17.93 -12.79
CA GLY A 33 16.94 17.37 -12.28
C GLY A 33 16.94 16.98 -10.80
N SER A 34 17.73 15.94 -10.52
CA SER A 34 18.06 15.43 -9.18
C SER A 34 18.71 16.51 -8.30
N SER A 35 18.11 16.79 -7.13
CA SER A 35 18.74 17.58 -6.07
C SER A 35 18.58 16.87 -4.73
N SER A 36 19.71 16.55 -4.12
CA SER A 36 19.87 15.86 -2.85
C SER A 36 19.90 16.88 -1.71
N ASN A 37 18.94 16.81 -0.79
CA ASN A 37 19.05 17.42 0.54
C ASN A 37 18.22 16.60 1.54
N ALA A 38 18.90 15.74 2.30
CA ALA A 38 18.35 15.06 3.46
C ALA A 38 18.31 16.01 4.68
N PRO A 39 17.19 16.12 5.41
CA PRO A 39 17.11 16.89 6.65
C PRO A 39 17.64 16.12 7.87
N PRO A 40 18.06 16.84 8.95
CA PRO A 40 18.68 16.24 10.13
C PRO A 40 17.66 15.60 11.08
N ASN A 41 18.01 14.38 11.52
CA ASN A 41 17.28 13.50 12.42
C ASN A 41 17.18 14.06 13.86
N GLY A 42 15.96 14.15 14.40
CA GLY A 42 15.66 14.66 15.74
C GLY A 42 14.72 13.74 16.51
N GLY A 43 15.28 12.92 17.40
CA GLY A 43 14.52 12.00 18.25
C GLY A 43 13.82 12.64 19.44
N GLY A 44 12.77 11.96 19.93
CA GLY A 44 12.14 12.23 21.21
C GLY A 44 10.92 11.34 21.46
N GLY A 45 11.06 10.33 22.33
CA GLY A 45 9.96 9.44 22.72
C GLY A 45 9.02 10.02 23.78
N ASN A 46 7.95 9.29 24.10
CA ASN A 46 7.72 8.64 25.41
C ASN A 46 6.25 8.14 25.53
N ALA A 47 6.08 7.13 26.38
CA ALA A 47 4.89 6.34 26.67
C ALA A 47 3.68 7.07 27.28
N SER A 48 2.49 6.47 27.17
CA SER A 48 1.68 6.11 28.35
C SER A 48 0.46 5.22 28.05
N THR A 49 0.17 4.40 29.06
CA THR A 49 -0.84 3.36 29.24
C THR A 49 -2.19 3.87 29.79
N GLY A 50 -3.28 3.19 29.44
CA GLY A 50 -4.58 3.16 30.15
C GLY A 50 -5.62 2.48 29.24
N GLY A 51 -6.38 1.44 29.58
CA GLY A 51 -6.93 0.99 30.85
C GLY A 51 -8.43 1.30 30.87
N SER A 52 -9.32 0.30 30.75
CA SER A 52 -10.60 0.16 31.48
C SER A 52 -11.48 -1.00 30.98
N ASP A 53 -12.01 -1.72 31.96
CA ASP A 53 -12.95 -2.85 31.87
C ASP A 53 -14.39 -2.42 31.50
N GLY A 54 -15.11 -3.28 30.78
CA GLY A 54 -16.52 -3.08 30.44
C GLY A 54 -17.29 -4.41 30.44
N THR A 55 -18.00 -4.65 31.54
CA THR A 55 -18.87 -5.81 31.81
C THR A 55 -20.25 -5.71 31.15
N GLY A 56 -20.78 -6.84 30.67
CA GLY A 56 -22.17 -7.23 30.96
C GLY A 56 -23.21 -7.09 29.84
N GLY A 57 -23.67 -8.24 29.33
CA GLY A 57 -24.89 -8.33 28.51
C GLY A 57 -25.26 -9.77 28.18
N THR A 58 -26.04 -10.43 29.04
CA THR A 58 -26.66 -11.75 28.77
C THR A 58 -27.79 -11.62 27.73
N PRO A 59 -27.93 -12.58 26.80
CA PRO A 59 -28.91 -12.51 25.72
C PRO A 59 -30.31 -13.02 26.13
N SER A 60 -31.33 -12.31 25.66
CA SER A 60 -32.75 -12.70 25.78
C SER A 60 -33.12 -13.76 24.74
N THR A 61 -33.51 -14.93 25.21
CA THR A 61 -34.15 -15.99 24.42
C THR A 61 -35.62 -15.66 24.16
N SER A 62 -36.00 -15.53 22.88
CA SER A 62 -37.40 -15.49 22.46
C SER A 62 -37.66 -16.65 21.49
N ASP A 63 -38.34 -17.68 21.99
CA ASP A 63 -38.92 -18.77 21.23
C ASP A 63 -40.12 -18.29 20.40
N GLY A 64 -40.18 -18.70 19.13
CA GLY A 64 -41.47 -18.85 18.44
C GLY A 64 -41.46 -18.61 16.93
N GLY A 65 -41.37 -19.68 16.13
CA GLY A 65 -41.80 -19.65 14.72
C GLY A 65 -41.03 -20.60 13.80
N GLY A 66 -41.31 -21.90 13.87
CA GLY A 66 -40.67 -22.94 13.07
C GLY A 66 -41.02 -22.91 11.58
N GLY A 67 -40.37 -22.01 10.84
CA GLY A 67 -39.88 -22.31 9.50
C GLY A 67 -38.42 -22.67 9.66
N SER A 68 -38.00 -23.88 9.27
CA SER A 68 -36.59 -24.22 9.23
C SER A 68 -35.93 -23.34 8.18
N GLU A 69 -35.44 -22.17 8.59
CA GLU A 69 -34.58 -21.36 7.74
C GLU A 69 -33.43 -22.27 7.29
N PRO A 70 -33.07 -22.25 6.00
CA PRO A 70 -31.98 -23.07 5.51
C PRO A 70 -30.75 -22.73 6.32
N VAL A 71 -30.27 -23.71 7.09
CA VAL A 71 -29.04 -23.57 7.87
C VAL A 71 -27.93 -23.39 6.84
N CYS A 72 -27.43 -22.16 6.72
CA CYS A 72 -26.29 -21.88 5.88
C CYS A 72 -25.05 -22.60 6.45
N SER A 73 -24.14 -22.95 5.56
CA SER A 73 -22.93 -23.68 5.88
C SER A 73 -21.82 -22.71 6.29
N ILE A 74 -21.14 -23.04 7.39
CA ILE A 74 -19.98 -22.30 7.90
C ILE A 74 -18.71 -22.63 7.08
N PRO A 75 -17.60 -21.88 7.23
CA PRO A 75 -16.36 -22.15 6.51
C PRO A 75 -15.88 -23.59 6.68
N THR A 76 -15.17 -24.11 5.67
CA THR A 76 -14.66 -25.50 5.56
C THR A 76 -15.73 -26.58 5.37
N THR A 77 -17.01 -26.21 5.34
CA THR A 77 -18.11 -27.15 5.05
C THR A 77 -18.23 -27.37 3.54
N PRO A 78 -18.29 -28.62 3.04
CA PRO A 78 -18.52 -28.89 1.63
C PRO A 78 -19.77 -28.22 1.09
N CYS A 79 -19.69 -27.69 -0.13
CA CYS A 79 -20.79 -27.01 -0.80
C CYS A 79 -20.83 -27.35 -2.28
N THR A 80 -21.97 -27.12 -2.92
CA THR A 80 -22.10 -27.18 -4.39
C THR A 80 -22.50 -25.86 -5.03
N ASP A 81 -22.98 -24.90 -4.23
CA ASP A 81 -23.41 -23.58 -4.67
C ASP A 81 -23.17 -22.52 -3.58
N THR A 82 -22.87 -21.28 -3.97
CA THR A 82 -22.65 -20.15 -3.05
C THR A 82 -23.85 -19.88 -2.14
N ALA A 83 -25.07 -20.13 -2.59
CA ALA A 83 -26.28 -19.95 -1.78
C ALA A 83 -26.37 -20.91 -0.57
N GLU A 84 -25.54 -21.95 -0.54
CA GLU A 84 -25.43 -22.86 0.62
C GLU A 84 -24.57 -22.27 1.74
N CYS A 85 -23.74 -21.26 1.45
CA CYS A 85 -22.79 -20.67 2.39
C CYS A 85 -23.41 -19.53 3.19
N CYS A 86 -22.95 -19.35 4.43
CA CYS A 86 -23.36 -18.21 5.24
C CYS A 86 -22.87 -16.89 4.65
N GLU A 87 -23.52 -15.79 5.03
CA GLU A 87 -23.13 -14.44 4.61
C GLU A 87 -21.63 -14.19 4.86
N GLY A 88 -20.95 -13.65 3.84
CA GLY A 88 -19.51 -13.41 3.87
C GLY A 88 -18.65 -14.54 3.31
N TYR A 89 -19.25 -15.66 2.89
CA TYR A 89 -18.54 -16.80 2.30
C TYR A 89 -19.09 -17.16 0.92
N THR A 90 -18.27 -17.82 0.12
CA THR A 90 -18.66 -18.38 -1.18
C THR A 90 -18.27 -19.85 -1.28
N CYS A 91 -18.88 -20.57 -2.23
CA CYS A 91 -18.51 -21.94 -2.52
C CYS A 91 -17.30 -21.96 -3.46
N GLY A 92 -16.10 -22.19 -2.91
CA GLY A 92 -14.83 -22.11 -3.62
C GLY A 92 -13.95 -23.33 -3.41
N GLU A 93 -12.89 -23.44 -4.20
CA GLU A 93 -11.90 -24.52 -4.09
C GLU A 93 -10.82 -24.15 -3.06
N THR A 94 -10.49 -25.08 -2.16
CA THR A 94 -9.45 -24.96 -1.14
C THR A 94 -8.62 -26.25 -1.11
N SER A 95 -7.66 -26.35 -0.18
CA SER A 95 -6.93 -27.60 0.07
C SER A 95 -7.80 -28.76 0.59
N LEU A 96 -9.02 -28.47 1.07
CA LEU A 96 -10.03 -29.46 1.47
C LEU A 96 -10.97 -29.88 0.33
N GLY A 97 -10.80 -29.30 -0.86
CA GLY A 97 -11.73 -29.42 -1.99
C GLY A 97 -12.71 -28.26 -2.06
N GLN A 98 -13.89 -28.49 -2.65
CA GLN A 98 -14.93 -27.48 -2.80
C GLN A 98 -15.72 -27.30 -1.50
N VAL A 99 -15.54 -26.16 -0.83
CA VAL A 99 -16.11 -25.84 0.49
C VAL A 99 -16.53 -24.38 0.55
N CYS A 100 -17.38 -24.04 1.52
CA CYS A 100 -17.62 -22.64 1.87
C CYS A 100 -16.32 -22.04 2.42
N CYS A 101 -15.86 -20.94 1.82
CA CYS A 101 -14.62 -20.26 2.18
C CYS A 101 -14.77 -18.75 2.05
N GLY A 102 -13.89 -18.00 2.69
CA GLY A 102 -13.82 -16.55 2.65
C GLY A 102 -12.99 -16.06 1.47
N GLU A 103 -13.49 -15.02 0.79
CA GLU A 103 -12.71 -14.28 -0.20
C GLU A 103 -11.70 -13.34 0.47
N THR A 104 -10.87 -12.64 -0.31
CA THR A 104 -9.90 -11.67 0.21
C THR A 104 -10.54 -10.70 1.22
N GLY A 105 -9.94 -10.59 2.41
CA GLY A 105 -10.42 -9.75 3.51
C GLY A 105 -11.45 -10.40 4.43
N ALA A 106 -12.01 -11.56 4.07
CA ALA A 106 -12.91 -12.31 4.95
C ALA A 106 -12.16 -12.78 6.21
N ALA A 107 -12.87 -12.83 7.34
CA ALA A 107 -12.30 -13.35 8.58
C ALA A 107 -11.96 -14.84 8.46
N CYS A 108 -10.83 -15.24 9.02
CA CYS A 108 -10.35 -16.61 9.00
C CYS A 108 -9.65 -16.99 10.31
N ASN A 109 -9.49 -18.29 10.53
CA ASN A 109 -8.87 -18.88 11.71
C ASN A 109 -7.85 -19.97 11.37
N THR A 110 -7.83 -20.51 10.15
CA THR A 110 -6.94 -21.62 9.80
C THR A 110 -5.64 -21.13 9.15
N PRO A 111 -4.47 -21.26 9.79
CA PRO A 111 -3.22 -20.67 9.27
C PRO A 111 -2.83 -21.12 7.86
N ASN A 112 -3.29 -22.29 7.43
CA ASN A 112 -3.08 -22.83 6.08
C ASN A 112 -4.16 -22.43 5.07
N GLY A 113 -5.11 -21.55 5.43
CA GLY A 113 -6.11 -21.00 4.52
C GLY A 113 -7.22 -21.97 4.11
N GLU A 114 -7.51 -23.01 4.90
CA GLU A 114 -8.62 -23.94 4.62
C GLU A 114 -9.99 -23.24 4.60
N ASP A 115 -10.11 -22.12 5.32
CA ASP A 115 -11.28 -21.24 5.33
C ASP A 115 -11.17 -20.06 4.38
N CYS A 116 -10.17 -20.03 3.49
CA CYS A 116 -9.95 -19.00 2.49
C CYS A 116 -10.00 -19.57 1.06
N CYS A 117 -10.68 -18.88 0.15
CA CYS A 117 -10.92 -19.39 -1.19
C CYS A 117 -9.66 -19.35 -2.07
N GLY A 118 -9.48 -20.37 -2.90
CA GLY A 118 -8.41 -20.46 -3.89
C GLY A 118 -7.03 -20.62 -3.26
N ALA A 119 -6.13 -19.68 -3.57
CA ALA A 119 -4.74 -19.66 -3.10
C ALA A 119 -4.52 -18.79 -1.86
N LEU A 120 -5.60 -18.27 -1.26
CA LEU A 120 -5.53 -17.41 -0.09
C LEU A 120 -5.09 -18.21 1.15
N LEU A 121 -4.29 -17.58 2.00
CA LEU A 121 -3.93 -18.03 3.34
C LEU A 121 -4.65 -17.17 4.38
N CYS A 122 -4.77 -17.70 5.60
CA CYS A 122 -5.20 -16.88 6.72
C CYS A 122 -4.00 -16.12 7.30
N ILE A 123 -3.94 -14.82 7.02
CA ILE A 123 -2.85 -13.93 7.44
C ILE A 123 -3.43 -12.89 8.37
N ASN A 124 -2.95 -12.85 9.61
CA ASN A 124 -3.44 -11.92 10.65
C ASN A 124 -4.97 -11.98 10.88
N GLY A 125 -5.58 -13.16 10.71
CA GLY A 125 -7.01 -13.37 10.92
C GLY A 125 -7.90 -12.98 9.74
N THR A 126 -7.33 -12.62 8.60
CA THR A 126 -8.07 -12.38 7.35
C THR A 126 -7.50 -13.17 6.17
N CYS A 127 -8.37 -13.54 5.23
CA CYS A 127 -7.97 -14.23 4.02
C CYS A 127 -7.20 -13.28 3.11
N GLY A 128 -5.97 -13.64 2.77
CA GLY A 128 -5.08 -12.85 1.93
C GLY A 128 -4.15 -13.76 1.14
N LEU A 129 -3.57 -13.28 0.05
CA LEU A 129 -2.57 -14.05 -0.68
C LEU A 129 -1.34 -14.26 0.22
N PRO A 130 -0.67 -15.43 0.16
CA PRO A 130 0.64 -15.59 0.80
C PRO A 130 1.54 -14.42 0.40
N PRO A 131 2.42 -13.95 1.31
CA PRO A 131 3.43 -12.98 0.91
C PRO A 131 4.23 -13.62 -0.24
N GLU A 132 4.08 -13.04 -1.43
CA GLU A 132 4.84 -13.42 -2.62
C GLU A 132 6.33 -13.46 -2.26
N PRO A 133 7.09 -14.46 -2.76
CA PRO A 133 8.53 -14.50 -2.51
C PRO A 133 9.16 -13.18 -2.93
N CYS A 134 9.96 -12.62 -2.03
CA CYS A 134 10.59 -11.34 -2.23
C CYS A 134 11.77 -11.48 -3.19
N GLU A 135 11.48 -11.46 -4.49
CA GLU A 135 12.43 -11.73 -5.55
C GLU A 135 12.33 -10.66 -6.64
N SER A 136 13.46 -10.40 -7.30
CA SER A 136 13.59 -9.54 -8.48
C SER A 136 12.58 -9.89 -9.58
N PRO A 137 12.14 -8.92 -10.41
CA PRO A 137 12.48 -7.48 -10.42
C PRO A 137 11.69 -6.67 -9.38
N CYS A 138 11.69 -5.33 -9.47
CA CYS A 138 10.86 -4.47 -8.62
C CYS A 138 9.41 -4.96 -8.58
N LYS A 139 8.83 -4.99 -7.39
CA LYS A 139 7.45 -5.40 -7.15
C LYS A 139 6.66 -4.26 -6.51
N GLN A 140 5.38 -4.17 -6.88
CA GLN A 140 4.42 -3.33 -6.19
C GLN A 140 4.05 -4.01 -4.86
N PRO A 141 4.19 -3.35 -3.71
CA PRO A 141 3.78 -3.92 -2.44
C PRO A 141 2.26 -4.04 -2.36
N PRO A 142 1.72 -5.10 -1.73
CA PRO A 142 0.28 -5.33 -1.62
C PRO A 142 -0.51 -4.12 -1.11
N ALA A 143 0.03 -3.39 -0.13
CA ALA A 143 -0.57 -2.16 0.39
C ALA A 143 -0.91 -1.16 -0.73
N LEU A 144 0.04 -0.91 -1.65
CA LEU A 144 -0.13 0.07 -2.72
C LEU A 144 -0.92 -0.47 -3.90
N VAL A 145 -0.98 -1.80 -4.09
CA VAL A 145 -1.88 -2.42 -5.08
C VAL A 145 -3.34 -2.18 -4.69
N ILE A 146 -3.67 -2.25 -3.40
CA ILE A 146 -5.01 -1.93 -2.89
C ILE A 146 -5.35 -0.46 -3.21
N GLU A 147 -4.43 0.46 -2.95
CA GLU A 147 -4.64 1.89 -3.24
C GLU A 147 -4.77 2.16 -4.75
N LYS A 148 -3.97 1.49 -5.59
CA LYS A 148 -4.12 1.54 -7.06
C LYS A 148 -5.53 1.14 -7.49
N GLN A 149 -6.08 0.07 -6.91
CA GLN A 149 -7.45 -0.37 -7.22
C GLN A 149 -8.51 0.64 -6.75
N ARG A 150 -8.34 1.22 -5.55
CA ARG A 150 -9.22 2.29 -5.06
C ARG A 150 -9.17 3.52 -5.96
N LEU A 151 -7.98 3.92 -6.39
CA LEU A 151 -7.79 5.04 -7.32
C LEU A 151 -8.51 4.81 -8.65
N ALA A 152 -8.40 3.60 -9.21
CA ALA A 152 -9.13 3.23 -10.42
C ALA A 152 -10.66 3.33 -10.25
N ASN A 153 -11.19 2.96 -9.07
CA ASN A 153 -12.61 3.09 -8.76
C ASN A 153 -13.05 4.56 -8.58
N ILE A 154 -12.16 5.42 -8.07
CA ILE A 154 -12.35 6.87 -7.98
C ILE A 154 -12.32 7.52 -9.37
N GLY A 155 -11.59 6.93 -10.31
CA GLY A 155 -11.36 7.47 -11.65
C GLY A 155 -10.23 8.50 -11.71
N GLY A 156 -9.29 8.46 -10.76
CA GLY A 156 -8.06 9.26 -10.82
C GLY A 156 -6.96 8.56 -11.62
N SER A 157 -5.98 9.32 -12.10
CA SER A 157 -4.86 8.78 -12.86
C SER A 157 -3.82 8.10 -11.96
N PHE A 158 -3.43 6.88 -12.30
CA PHE A 158 -2.29 6.18 -11.69
C PHE A 158 -1.00 6.54 -12.43
N LEU A 159 0.03 7.02 -11.73
CA LEU A 159 1.27 7.46 -12.36
C LEU A 159 2.48 6.55 -12.09
N GLY A 160 2.41 5.67 -11.09
CA GLY A 160 3.44 4.65 -10.88
C GLY A 160 3.59 4.18 -9.43
N ILE A 161 4.27 3.05 -9.24
CA ILE A 161 4.70 2.53 -7.93
C ILE A 161 6.18 2.13 -7.99
N CYS A 162 6.52 1.22 -8.90
CA CYS A 162 7.90 0.88 -9.19
C CYS A 162 8.55 2.01 -9.97
N GLY A 163 9.72 2.46 -9.51
CA GLY A 163 10.45 3.55 -10.13
C GLY A 163 10.74 3.31 -11.62
N ASP A 164 10.69 4.39 -12.38
CA ASP A 164 11.06 4.46 -13.78
C ASP A 164 12.39 5.25 -13.93
N ALA A 165 12.68 5.73 -15.14
CA ALA A 165 13.87 6.54 -15.39
C ALA A 165 13.90 7.87 -14.60
N ASN A 166 12.75 8.33 -14.09
CA ASN A 166 12.64 9.56 -13.31
C ASN A 166 12.77 9.30 -11.80
N HIS A 167 12.55 8.06 -11.36
CA HIS A 167 12.59 7.65 -9.96
C HIS A 167 13.82 6.79 -9.66
N THR A 168 14.97 7.45 -9.51
CA THR A 168 16.28 6.78 -9.36
C THR A 168 16.78 6.67 -7.92
N TYR A 169 15.97 7.03 -6.92
CA TYR A 169 16.29 6.99 -5.48
C TYR A 169 15.00 6.90 -4.65
N GLY A 170 15.13 6.70 -3.34
CA GLY A 170 14.02 6.74 -2.40
C GLY A 170 13.05 5.56 -2.51
N TYR A 171 11.83 5.76 -2.02
CA TYR A 171 10.85 4.68 -1.83
C TYR A 171 10.30 4.08 -3.14
N HIS A 172 10.38 4.77 -4.27
CA HIS A 172 10.03 4.19 -5.58
C HIS A 172 11.03 3.11 -6.03
N LEU A 173 12.22 3.05 -5.45
CA LEU A 173 13.16 1.96 -5.72
C LEU A 173 13.06 0.86 -4.66
N PRO A 174 13.17 -0.41 -5.11
CA PRO A 174 13.43 -1.51 -4.20
C PRO A 174 14.69 -1.29 -3.38
N ALA A 175 14.65 -1.66 -2.11
CA ALA A 175 15.80 -1.60 -1.22
C ALA A 175 17.04 -2.36 -1.75
N ALA A 176 16.84 -3.45 -2.49
CA ALA A 176 17.91 -4.20 -3.14
C ALA A 176 18.70 -3.38 -4.17
N LEU A 177 18.13 -2.29 -4.70
CA LEU A 177 18.74 -1.41 -5.68
C LEU A 177 19.27 -0.10 -5.08
N LEU A 178 19.04 0.12 -3.79
CA LEU A 178 19.43 1.34 -3.10
C LEU A 178 20.78 1.17 -2.39
N PRO A 179 21.56 2.25 -2.27
CA PRO A 179 22.69 2.25 -1.37
C PRO A 179 22.19 2.16 0.08
N GLY A 180 22.98 1.54 0.97
CA GLY A 180 22.57 1.32 2.36
C GLY A 180 22.44 2.60 3.21
N ASP A 181 22.86 3.75 2.70
CA ASP A 181 22.71 5.09 3.28
C ASP A 181 21.63 5.93 2.55
N ASP A 182 20.81 5.32 1.71
CA ASP A 182 19.61 6.00 1.19
C ASP A 182 18.64 6.32 2.33
N TYR A 183 18.07 7.52 2.33
CA TYR A 183 17.17 7.97 3.40
C TYR A 183 15.95 7.05 3.58
N SER A 184 15.47 6.40 2.51
CA SER A 184 14.35 5.44 2.56
C SER A 184 14.73 4.08 3.16
N MET A 185 15.99 3.89 3.52
CA MET A 185 16.52 2.74 4.24
C MET A 185 16.82 3.07 5.71
N GLU A 186 16.75 4.34 6.11
CA GLU A 186 17.08 4.77 7.46
C GLU A 186 15.94 4.47 8.44
N GLY A 187 16.30 4.13 9.69
CA GLY A 187 15.37 3.97 10.80
C GLY A 187 14.71 2.59 10.90
N ALA A 188 14.26 2.24 12.12
CA ALA A 188 13.68 0.93 12.41
C ALA A 188 12.31 0.71 11.72
N ALA A 189 11.60 1.78 11.37
CA ALA A 189 10.33 1.68 10.64
C ALA A 189 10.52 1.16 9.20
N ASN A 190 11.73 1.20 8.67
CA ASN A 190 12.04 0.64 7.35
C ASN A 190 12.56 -0.80 7.40
N ASP A 191 12.47 -1.52 8.53
CA ASP A 191 12.88 -2.92 8.68
C ASP A 191 11.74 -3.71 9.38
N PRO A 192 11.32 -4.91 8.93
CA PRO A 192 11.85 -5.75 7.84
C PRO A 192 11.51 -5.25 6.44
N VAL A 193 12.42 -5.51 5.49
CA VAL A 193 12.20 -5.17 4.07
C VAL A 193 11.99 -6.45 3.28
N CYS A 194 10.88 -6.54 2.53
CA CYS A 194 11.00 -7.25 1.27
C CYS A 194 11.84 -6.37 0.33
N GLU A 195 13.11 -6.73 0.15
CA GLU A 195 14.12 -5.96 -0.59
C GLU A 195 13.71 -5.56 -2.02
N TRP A 196 12.70 -6.23 -2.59
CA TRP A 196 12.21 -6.00 -3.95
C TRP A 196 10.96 -5.09 -4.05
N TYR A 197 10.38 -4.64 -2.94
CA TYR A 197 9.22 -3.72 -2.97
C TYR A 197 9.62 -2.25 -3.14
N ALA A 198 8.95 -1.58 -4.07
CA ALA A 198 8.89 -0.12 -4.16
C ALA A 198 7.73 0.40 -3.32
N SER A 199 8.03 1.08 -2.22
CA SER A 199 7.07 1.49 -1.20
C SER A 199 6.52 2.90 -1.41
N ALA A 200 6.38 3.34 -2.66
CA ALA A 200 5.76 4.62 -3.00
C ALA A 200 4.74 4.50 -4.12
N ILE A 201 3.73 5.37 -4.12
CA ILE A 201 2.72 5.50 -5.18
C ILE A 201 2.58 6.97 -5.58
N ASP A 202 2.49 7.22 -6.90
CA ASP A 202 2.15 8.52 -7.45
C ASP A 202 0.70 8.52 -7.95
N ILE A 203 -0.08 9.45 -7.37
CA ILE A 203 -1.53 9.57 -7.54
C ILE A 203 -1.83 10.90 -8.26
N GLY A 204 -2.41 10.81 -9.46
CA GLY A 204 -2.88 11.96 -10.21
C GLY A 204 -3.94 12.75 -9.45
N MET A 205 -3.86 14.08 -9.56
CA MET A 205 -4.78 15.01 -8.90
C MET A 205 -5.81 15.57 -9.89
N ASP A 206 -6.17 14.75 -10.88
CA ASP A 206 -7.04 15.04 -12.02
C ASP A 206 -8.52 14.72 -11.74
N TRP A 207 -8.86 14.39 -10.49
CA TRP A 207 -10.23 14.13 -10.04
C TRP A 207 -10.75 15.23 -9.09
N PRO A 208 -12.08 15.50 -9.08
CA PRO A 208 -12.66 16.73 -8.53
C PRO A 208 -12.29 17.09 -7.08
N VAL A 209 -12.18 16.09 -6.19
CA VAL A 209 -11.93 16.30 -4.76
C VAL A 209 -10.54 15.83 -4.32
N SER A 210 -9.62 15.63 -5.27
CA SER A 210 -8.26 15.17 -5.01
C SER A 210 -7.50 16.04 -4.01
N ARG A 211 -7.64 17.37 -4.10
CA ARG A 211 -6.98 18.31 -3.19
C ARG A 211 -7.55 18.28 -1.78
N ASP A 212 -8.87 18.10 -1.68
CA ASP A 212 -9.54 17.89 -0.39
C ASP A 212 -9.09 16.56 0.24
N TRP A 213 -8.90 15.52 -0.58
CA TRP A 213 -8.31 14.25 -0.14
C TRP A 213 -6.90 14.42 0.43
N LEU A 214 -6.02 15.16 -0.23
CA LEU A 214 -4.68 15.41 0.31
C LEU A 214 -4.74 16.16 1.65
N ALA A 215 -5.62 17.15 1.79
CA ALA A 215 -5.81 17.87 3.05
C ALA A 215 -6.30 16.94 4.17
N TRP A 216 -7.27 16.07 3.85
CA TRP A 216 -7.77 15.05 4.77
C TRP A 216 -6.70 14.03 5.15
N LEU A 217 -5.89 13.57 4.19
CA LEU A 217 -4.83 12.57 4.43
C LEU A 217 -3.81 13.12 5.43
N ILE A 218 -3.32 14.35 5.22
CA ILE A 218 -2.38 15.00 6.13
C ILE A 218 -3.00 15.18 7.52
N GLU A 219 -4.26 15.61 7.61
CA GLU A 219 -4.95 15.72 8.91
C GLU A 219 -5.14 14.36 9.60
N SER A 220 -5.42 13.30 8.85
CA SER A 220 -5.61 11.94 9.39
C SER A 220 -4.30 11.35 9.91
N ILE A 221 -3.19 11.56 9.20
CA ILE A 221 -1.85 11.17 9.67
C ILE A 221 -1.50 11.93 10.96
N ARG A 222 -1.79 13.24 11.01
CA ARG A 222 -1.55 14.08 12.19
C ARG A 222 -2.30 13.65 13.43
N ASN A 223 -3.49 13.08 13.23
CA ASN A 223 -4.35 12.60 14.29
C ASN A 223 -4.14 11.11 14.61
N ASP A 224 -3.12 10.47 14.02
CA ASP A 224 -2.82 9.04 14.12
C ASP A 224 -3.95 8.11 13.62
N ASP A 225 -4.90 8.64 12.85
CA ASP A 225 -6.00 7.89 12.23
C ASP A 225 -5.51 7.06 11.02
N ILE A 226 -4.46 7.53 10.35
CA ILE A 226 -3.71 6.81 9.31
C ILE A 226 -2.26 6.71 9.76
N GLN A 227 -1.73 5.48 9.81
CA GLN A 227 -0.36 5.19 10.22
C GLN A 227 0.40 4.55 9.05
N GLY A 228 1.70 4.27 9.24
CA GLY A 228 2.49 3.56 8.25
C GLY A 228 2.94 4.37 7.03
N VAL A 229 2.57 5.66 6.95
CA VAL A 229 3.01 6.59 5.91
C VAL A 229 4.35 7.21 6.29
N ALA A 230 5.34 7.12 5.40
CA ALA A 230 6.69 7.65 5.62
C ALA A 230 6.85 9.08 5.11
N GLU A 231 6.23 9.38 3.96
CA GLU A 231 6.44 10.64 3.23
C GLU A 231 5.22 10.95 2.35
N VAL A 232 4.86 12.23 2.28
CA VAL A 232 3.86 12.76 1.34
C VAL A 232 4.42 14.01 0.67
N ILE A 233 4.24 14.13 -0.64
CA ILE A 233 4.60 15.31 -1.42
C ILE A 233 3.43 15.66 -2.33
N GLY A 234 2.96 16.89 -2.27
CA GLY A 234 1.83 17.32 -3.07
C GLY A 234 1.50 18.79 -2.87
N SER A 235 0.43 19.26 -3.51
CA SER A 235 -0.02 20.64 -3.42
C SER A 235 -1.52 20.71 -3.11
N TYR A 236 -1.93 21.59 -2.19
CA TYR A 236 -3.35 21.81 -1.90
C TYR A 236 -4.03 22.70 -2.95
N ASP A 237 -3.28 23.61 -3.59
CA ASP A 237 -3.81 24.62 -4.50
C ASP A 237 -3.36 24.43 -5.95
N GLY A 238 -2.56 23.40 -6.22
CA GLY A 238 -1.96 23.12 -7.52
C GLY A 238 -0.85 24.10 -7.91
N VAL A 239 -0.26 24.80 -6.93
CA VAL A 239 0.84 25.75 -7.16
C VAL A 239 1.93 25.57 -6.11
N ASP A 240 1.56 25.67 -4.83
CA ASP A 240 2.50 25.57 -3.72
C ASP A 240 2.68 24.09 -3.35
N VAL A 241 3.79 23.50 -3.78
CA VAL A 241 4.15 22.12 -3.44
C VAL A 241 4.79 22.07 -2.06
N ARG A 242 4.33 21.11 -1.26
CA ARG A 242 4.73 20.90 0.13
C ARG A 242 5.21 19.46 0.32
N TYR A 243 6.04 19.30 1.34
CA TYR A 243 6.66 18.06 1.75
C TYR A 243 6.35 17.78 3.21
N TRP A 244 5.94 16.55 3.49
CA TRP A 244 5.69 16.03 4.84
C TRP A 244 6.38 14.68 5.01
N SER A 245 6.97 14.46 6.18
CA SER A 245 7.52 13.16 6.59
C SER A 245 7.73 13.16 8.10
N ASP A 246 8.01 11.99 8.69
CA ASP A 246 8.35 11.92 10.12
C ASP A 246 9.56 12.81 10.49
N SER A 247 10.52 12.94 9.58
CA SER A 247 11.72 13.77 9.80
C SER A 247 11.46 15.27 9.67
N ALA A 248 10.54 15.68 8.79
CA ALA A 248 10.15 17.08 8.61
C ALA A 248 9.01 17.51 9.55
N GLY A 249 8.27 16.54 10.09
CA GLY A 249 7.04 16.74 10.82
C GLY A 249 5.82 16.74 9.91
N TRP A 250 4.68 16.38 10.50
CA TRP A 250 3.36 16.41 9.89
C TRP A 250 2.64 17.70 10.26
N ASP A 251 3.23 18.88 10.11
CA ASP A 251 2.44 20.10 10.35
C ASP A 251 1.42 20.34 9.21
N GLN A 252 0.41 21.17 9.45
CA GLN A 252 -0.66 21.41 8.47
C GLN A 252 -0.14 21.95 7.12
N ASN A 253 0.98 22.68 7.11
CA ASN A 253 1.47 23.37 5.93
C ASN A 253 2.63 22.64 5.24
N GLY A 254 3.24 21.68 5.92
CA GLY A 254 4.48 21.04 5.50
C GLY A 254 5.61 22.05 5.32
N ILE A 255 6.73 21.57 4.78
CA ILE A 255 7.81 22.45 4.33
C ILE A 255 7.73 22.64 2.81
N PRO A 256 8.18 23.79 2.25
CA PRO A 256 8.22 23.98 0.80
C PRO A 256 9.07 22.90 0.14
N TYR A 257 8.51 22.23 -0.87
CA TYR A 257 9.24 21.27 -1.70
C TYR A 257 9.86 21.98 -2.91
N GLN A 258 11.06 21.55 -3.31
CA GLN A 258 11.82 22.18 -4.41
C GLN A 258 11.85 21.34 -5.70
N GLY A 259 11.35 20.11 -5.67
CA GLY A 259 11.23 19.29 -6.88
C GLY A 259 10.02 19.67 -7.72
N ASP A 260 10.04 19.25 -8.98
CA ASP A 260 9.04 19.63 -9.98
C ASP A 260 7.83 18.67 -10.02
N GLY A 261 6.69 19.17 -10.50
CA GLY A 261 5.56 18.40 -11.02
C GLY A 261 4.51 17.88 -10.01
N HIS A 262 4.85 17.74 -8.72
CA HIS A 262 3.90 17.41 -7.63
C HIS A 262 2.84 18.51 -7.37
N ASP A 263 2.79 19.55 -8.20
CA ASP A 263 1.65 20.44 -8.35
C ASP A 263 0.49 19.76 -9.09
N SER A 264 0.73 18.69 -9.84
CA SER A 264 -0.26 17.94 -10.64
C SER A 264 -0.50 16.49 -10.18
N TRP A 265 0.35 15.95 -9.30
CA TRP A 265 0.15 14.66 -8.63
C TRP A 265 0.57 14.73 -7.16
N THR A 266 0.14 13.73 -6.38
CA THR A 266 0.62 13.52 -5.01
C THR A 266 1.45 12.25 -4.97
N HIS A 267 2.64 12.34 -4.40
CA HIS A 267 3.47 11.21 -4.04
C HIS A 267 3.18 10.80 -2.60
N VAL A 268 2.99 9.50 -2.37
CA VAL A 268 2.81 8.92 -1.04
C VAL A 268 3.73 7.72 -0.89
N SER A 269 4.61 7.77 0.10
CA SER A 269 5.43 6.63 0.51
C SER A 269 4.92 6.01 1.80
N ILE A 270 4.96 4.69 1.88
CA ILE A 270 4.73 3.93 3.10
C ILE A 270 6.04 3.36 3.61
N TYR A 271 6.08 3.06 4.90
CA TYR A 271 7.21 2.38 5.49
C TYR A 271 7.41 1.00 4.87
N ARG A 272 8.68 0.63 4.64
CA ARG A 272 9.01 -0.67 4.04
C ARG A 272 8.54 -1.85 4.90
N SER A 273 8.55 -1.68 6.23
CA SER A 273 8.08 -2.69 7.18
C SER A 273 6.58 -2.96 7.14
N THR A 274 5.79 -1.97 6.69
CA THR A 274 4.32 -2.04 6.63
C THR A 274 3.82 -2.18 5.19
N ALA A 275 4.70 -2.58 4.26
CA ALA A 275 4.39 -2.75 2.84
C ALA A 275 3.28 -3.79 2.55
N LEU A 276 2.94 -4.65 3.51
CA LEU A 276 1.88 -5.64 3.40
C LEU A 276 0.54 -5.18 3.99
N GLU A 277 0.53 -4.04 4.69
CA GLU A 277 -0.60 -3.57 5.47
C GLU A 277 -1.41 -2.53 4.67
N ASP A 278 -2.73 -2.64 4.69
CA ASP A 278 -3.60 -1.62 4.12
C ASP A 278 -3.67 -0.41 5.05
N HIS A 279 -3.15 0.73 4.58
CA HIS A 279 -3.09 1.98 5.34
C HIS A 279 -4.34 2.86 5.14
N GLY A 280 -5.26 2.46 4.27
CA GLY A 280 -6.49 3.20 4.05
C GLY A 280 -6.30 4.57 3.36
N ILE A 281 -5.24 4.73 2.57
CA ILE A 281 -4.83 6.03 2.00
C ILE A 281 -5.96 6.63 1.13
N LEU A 282 -6.68 5.81 0.37
CA LEU A 282 -7.84 6.21 -0.44
C LEU A 282 -9.16 5.59 0.06
N ALA A 283 -9.18 5.00 1.27
CA ALA A 283 -10.37 4.32 1.77
C ALA A 283 -11.54 5.31 1.97
N GLY A 284 -12.72 4.92 1.50
CA GLY A 284 -13.95 5.72 1.62
C GLY A 284 -14.09 6.89 0.63
N TRP A 285 -13.07 7.16 -0.18
CA TRP A 285 -13.12 8.23 -1.19
C TRP A 285 -13.82 7.79 -2.48
N THR A 286 -14.50 8.74 -3.10
CA THR A 286 -15.10 8.64 -4.44
C THR A 286 -14.63 9.83 -5.28
N ALA A 287 -14.95 9.85 -6.58
CA ALA A 287 -14.64 10.99 -7.45
C ALA A 287 -15.12 12.35 -6.91
N ASN A 288 -16.19 12.38 -6.10
CA ASN A 288 -16.91 13.61 -5.76
C ASN A 288 -17.05 13.85 -4.25
N ALA A 289 -16.61 12.93 -3.39
CA ALA A 289 -16.76 13.04 -1.93
C ALA A 289 -15.76 12.15 -1.20
N GLY A 290 -15.43 12.54 0.03
CA GLY A 290 -14.68 11.75 1.01
C GLY A 290 -15.56 11.16 2.12
N PRO A 291 -14.96 10.41 3.06
CA PRO A 291 -15.63 9.79 4.21
C PRO A 291 -16.17 10.81 5.24
#